data_AF-A0A3N5VYZ1-F1
#
_entry.id   AF-A0A3N5VYZ1-F1
#
_cell.length_a   1.000
_cell.length_b   1.000
_cell.length_c   1.000
_cell.angle_alpha   90.00
_cell.angle_beta   90.00
_cell.angle_gamma   90.00
#
_symmetry.space_group_name_H-M   'P 1'
#
loop_
_entity.id
_entity.type
_entity.pdbx_description
1 polymer ?
#
loop_
_entity_poly.entity_id
_entity_poly.type
_entity_poly.pdbx_seq_one_letter_code
_entity_poly.pdbx_strand_id
1 'polypeptide(L)'
;MSAIIHHKSSIINHERGVALLLVLLIIMAITILSLGFISRCDTELACGQNMLLRTQMDQLADSALEHARGLILNPQDVGTEYWHGAEGQQLMADGPDFYDVNVTPDDSNPNEHRNYSITCEAYQSKNGQKVGSSRLSAQLRLDPCVALWTEADTLFRPRHILYGDFYCAGAVQVLDGGTINGDVFSNALTGTVAGQPKPGAELLPLLAWPPVTRTYASPVYGSYPVSPGTLTNTDPTYQIARVWQCAGDLTLGNNVAIQGMLLVDGNLTIRGNTNLLRAAKNLPALYVRRDLVVEDVDNLRIEGLAVVEGGVRVSAGASNVHILGGLFVKGGILETAPDSAGGHCDCIVYDAPTWRPNDGQQGALEFDGVNDHLRTLDNASLRLDNDYTISVWLKPAASQKAAAAILAKTDAVSSSNHWALQFGAGMELFVYHPNASWPTGIKLADMTAADRWYHVIVVRQGNTMRSYLDDGTPRKEETWDIGPGSGDGHLNVAVDRAADPACLYTGLIDDLRIYNQAVTMPPPNGVPSLIGHWKLDESGSDVTIIAEPARSAIVTSGSPDQYWSQAAGAFYRSIRRN
;
A
#
# COMPACT_ATOMS: atom_id res chain seq x y z
N MET A 1 -124.35 -49.10 -41.22
CA MET A 1 -122.96 -49.46 -40.88
C MET A 1 -122.03 -48.37 -41.41
N SER A 2 -121.12 -47.94 -40.53
CA SER A 2 -119.89 -47.17 -40.75
C SER A 2 -119.95 -45.66 -41.07
N ALA A 3 -119.25 -44.90 -40.22
CA ALA A 3 -119.04 -43.46 -40.26
C ALA A 3 -117.74 -43.12 -41.00
N ILE A 4 -117.67 -41.94 -41.63
CA ILE A 4 -116.42 -41.35 -42.11
C ILE A 4 -116.36 -39.89 -41.63
N ILE A 5 -115.43 -39.63 -40.72
CA ILE A 5 -115.12 -38.32 -40.14
C ILE A 5 -113.94 -37.75 -40.93
N HIS A 6 -114.10 -36.56 -41.52
CA HIS A 6 -113.01 -35.83 -42.18
C HIS A 6 -112.17 -35.08 -41.14
N HIS A 7 -110.88 -35.40 -41.09
CA HIS A 7 -109.88 -34.74 -40.25
C HIS A 7 -109.42 -33.41 -40.91
N LYS A 8 -109.62 -32.27 -40.24
CA LYS A 8 -109.00 -30.99 -40.62
C LYS A 8 -107.51 -31.01 -40.24
N SER A 9 -106.65 -30.63 -41.18
CA SER A 9 -105.18 -30.69 -41.10
C SER A 9 -104.58 -29.58 -40.20
N SER A 10 -103.64 -29.96 -39.33
CA SER A 10 -102.90 -29.09 -38.41
C SER A 10 -101.65 -28.45 -39.04
N ILE A 11 -101.82 -27.55 -40.02
CA ILE A 11 -100.67 -26.92 -40.71
C ILE A 11 -100.19 -25.64 -40.01
N ILE A 12 -100.99 -25.01 -39.14
CA ILE A 12 -100.66 -23.72 -38.49
C ILE A 12 -99.71 -23.87 -37.27
N ASN A 13 -99.51 -25.09 -36.75
CA ASN A 13 -98.64 -25.32 -35.58
C ASN A 13 -97.16 -25.61 -35.92
N HIS A 14 -96.79 -25.83 -37.19
CA HIS A 14 -95.41 -26.15 -37.57
C HIS A 14 -94.53 -24.92 -37.85
N GLU A 15 -95.07 -23.80 -38.36
CA GLU A 15 -94.28 -22.58 -38.64
C GLU A 15 -93.78 -21.90 -37.37
N ARG A 16 -94.58 -21.92 -36.28
CA ARG A 16 -94.18 -21.38 -34.98
C ARG A 16 -93.05 -22.19 -34.33
N GLY A 17 -93.02 -23.51 -34.56
CA GLY A 17 -91.95 -24.38 -34.06
C GLY A 17 -90.62 -24.17 -34.76
N VAL A 18 -90.64 -23.97 -36.09
CA VAL A 18 -89.43 -23.68 -36.89
C VAL A 18 -88.88 -22.28 -36.58
N ALA A 19 -89.74 -21.27 -36.44
CA ALA A 19 -89.33 -19.93 -36.05
C ALA A 19 -88.67 -19.91 -34.65
N LEU A 20 -89.21 -20.66 -33.69
CA LEU A 20 -88.63 -20.81 -32.36
C LEU A 20 -87.24 -21.46 -32.40
N LEU A 21 -87.08 -22.51 -33.21
CA LEU A 21 -85.81 -23.25 -33.38
C LEU A 21 -84.73 -22.36 -34.03
N LEU A 22 -85.12 -21.55 -35.01
CA LEU A 22 -84.23 -20.61 -35.69
C LEU A 22 -83.77 -19.48 -34.75
N VAL A 23 -84.67 -18.94 -33.94
CA VAL A 23 -84.33 -17.96 -32.89
C VAL A 23 -83.39 -18.58 -31.84
N LEU A 24 -83.64 -19.82 -31.41
CA LEU A 24 -82.75 -20.55 -30.49
C LEU A 24 -81.35 -20.78 -31.08
N LEU A 25 -81.26 -21.16 -32.36
CA LEU A 25 -79.98 -21.33 -33.06
C LEU A 25 -79.22 -20.01 -33.19
N ILE A 26 -79.91 -18.90 -33.48
CA ILE A 26 -79.30 -17.56 -33.55
C ILE A 26 -78.82 -17.13 -32.17
N ILE A 27 -79.63 -17.31 -31.12
CA ILE A 27 -79.23 -17.01 -29.74
C ILE A 27 -78.01 -17.86 -29.35
N MET A 28 -78.01 -19.15 -29.66
CA MET A 28 -76.88 -20.05 -29.39
C MET A 28 -75.60 -19.62 -30.14
N ALA A 29 -75.72 -19.21 -31.42
CA ALA A 29 -74.58 -18.71 -32.18
C ALA A 29 -74.03 -17.40 -31.59
N ILE A 30 -74.91 -16.46 -31.22
CA ILE A 30 -74.55 -15.19 -30.58
C ILE A 30 -73.88 -15.45 -29.23
N THR A 31 -74.40 -16.36 -28.40
CA THR A 31 -73.80 -16.67 -27.10
C THR A 31 -72.43 -17.31 -27.26
N ILE A 32 -72.24 -18.28 -28.15
CA ILE A 32 -70.94 -18.92 -28.40
C ILE A 32 -69.92 -17.89 -28.89
N LEU A 33 -70.28 -17.04 -29.86
CA LEU A 33 -69.39 -15.99 -30.35
C LEU A 33 -69.05 -14.98 -29.24
N SER A 34 -70.04 -14.55 -28.47
CA SER A 34 -69.84 -13.60 -27.35
C SER A 34 -68.95 -14.17 -26.25
N LEU A 35 -69.15 -15.43 -25.86
CA LEU A 35 -68.28 -16.15 -24.93
C LEU A 35 -66.85 -16.28 -25.48
N GLY A 36 -66.71 -16.54 -26.79
CA GLY A 36 -65.42 -16.58 -27.46
C GLY A 36 -64.68 -15.24 -27.44
N PHE A 37 -65.39 -14.12 -27.62
CA PHE A 37 -64.82 -12.78 -27.48
C PHE A 37 -64.43 -12.47 -26.04
N ILE A 38 -65.30 -12.74 -25.06
CA ILE A 38 -65.01 -12.52 -23.63
C ILE A 38 -63.76 -13.32 -23.22
N SER A 39 -63.67 -14.60 -23.60
CA SER A 39 -62.51 -15.43 -23.27
C SER A 39 -61.20 -14.92 -23.88
N ARG A 40 -61.21 -14.38 -25.11
CA ARG A 40 -60.02 -13.76 -25.70
C ARG A 40 -59.65 -12.47 -24.98
N CYS A 41 -60.61 -11.59 -24.71
CA CYS A 41 -60.38 -10.35 -23.97
C CYS A 41 -59.81 -10.62 -22.57
N ASP A 42 -60.32 -11.64 -21.86
CA ASP A 42 -59.79 -12.04 -20.56
C ASP A 42 -58.34 -12.54 -20.65
N THR A 43 -58.03 -13.30 -21.70
CA THR A 43 -56.67 -13.79 -21.95
C THR A 43 -55.73 -12.64 -22.28
N GLU A 44 -56.14 -11.70 -23.14
CA GLU A 44 -55.37 -10.50 -23.48
C GLU A 44 -55.13 -9.60 -22.27
N LEU A 45 -56.16 -9.42 -21.42
CA LEU A 45 -56.03 -8.67 -20.17
C LEU A 45 -55.05 -9.33 -19.20
N ALA A 46 -55.13 -10.66 -19.03
CA ALA A 46 -54.21 -11.42 -18.19
C ALA A 46 -52.76 -11.34 -18.72
N CYS A 47 -52.58 -11.43 -20.04
CA CYS A 47 -51.27 -11.21 -20.67
C CYS A 47 -50.75 -9.79 -20.44
N GLY A 48 -51.60 -8.77 -20.60
CA GLY A 48 -51.24 -7.37 -20.34
C GLY A 48 -50.84 -7.13 -18.88
N GLN A 49 -51.59 -7.70 -17.93
CA GLN A 49 -51.27 -7.63 -16.50
C GLN A 49 -49.95 -8.34 -16.17
N ASN A 50 -49.69 -9.51 -16.75
CA ASN A 50 -48.42 -10.22 -16.57
C ASN A 50 -47.25 -9.45 -17.18
N MET A 51 -47.43 -8.82 -18.33
CA MET A 51 -46.40 -8.00 -18.97
C MET A 51 -46.11 -6.74 -18.15
N LEU A 52 -47.14 -6.10 -17.59
CA LEU A 52 -46.99 -4.97 -16.67
C LEU A 52 -46.24 -5.39 -15.41
N LEU A 53 -46.67 -6.49 -14.77
CA LEU A 53 -46.04 -7.01 -13.56
C LEU A 53 -44.57 -7.35 -13.80
N ARG A 54 -44.25 -8.03 -14.92
CA ARG A 54 -42.86 -8.32 -15.30
C ARG A 54 -42.04 -7.04 -15.47
N THR A 55 -42.56 -6.06 -16.21
CA THR A 55 -41.87 -4.80 -16.44
C THR A 55 -41.61 -4.06 -15.14
N GLN A 56 -42.58 -4.05 -14.22
CA GLN A 56 -42.44 -3.46 -12.88
C GLN A 56 -41.35 -4.17 -12.07
N MET A 57 -41.34 -5.51 -12.06
CA MET A 57 -40.34 -6.28 -11.32
C MET A 57 -38.94 -6.13 -11.92
N ASP A 58 -38.80 -6.07 -13.25
CA ASP A 58 -37.52 -5.83 -13.92
C ASP A 58 -36.96 -4.45 -13.55
N GLN A 59 -37.80 -3.40 -13.58
CA GLN A 59 -37.41 -2.04 -13.19
C GLN A 59 -37.07 -1.93 -11.70
N LEU A 60 -37.79 -2.67 -10.85
CA LEU A 60 -37.52 -2.73 -9.42
C LEU A 60 -36.19 -3.45 -9.14
N ALA A 61 -35.89 -4.52 -9.86
CA ALA A 61 -34.61 -5.23 -9.75
C ALA A 61 -33.44 -4.35 -10.21
N ASP A 62 -33.59 -3.57 -11.30
CA ASP A 62 -32.58 -2.60 -11.74
C ASP A 62 -32.37 -1.50 -10.67
N SER A 63 -33.46 -1.00 -10.07
CA SER A 63 -33.38 -0.02 -8.97
C SER A 63 -32.67 -0.58 -7.73
N ALA A 64 -32.88 -1.86 -7.43
CA ALA A 64 -32.20 -2.56 -6.36
C ALA A 64 -30.67 -2.66 -6.57
N LEU A 65 -30.22 -2.90 -7.81
CA LEU A 65 -28.80 -2.90 -8.15
C LEU A 65 -28.17 -1.51 -7.99
N GLU A 66 -28.85 -0.45 -8.43
CA GLU A 66 -28.35 0.92 -8.23
C GLU A 66 -28.35 1.35 -6.75
N HIS A 67 -29.32 0.88 -5.96
CA HIS A 67 -29.30 1.07 -4.51
C HIS A 67 -28.06 0.40 -3.88
N ALA A 68 -27.79 -0.86 -4.26
CA ALA A 68 -26.62 -1.60 -3.81
C ALA A 68 -25.32 -0.89 -4.14
N ARG A 69 -25.19 -0.49 -5.42
CA ARG A 69 -24.08 0.33 -5.91
C ARG A 69 -23.93 1.61 -5.08
N GLY A 70 -25.04 2.31 -4.83
CA GLY A 70 -25.10 3.52 -4.04
C GLY A 70 -24.47 3.33 -2.66
N LEU A 71 -24.88 2.29 -1.93
CA LEU A 71 -24.42 2.00 -0.57
C LEU A 71 -22.98 1.46 -0.50
N ILE A 72 -22.59 0.56 -1.41
CA ILE A 72 -21.21 0.04 -1.46
C ILE A 72 -20.21 1.17 -1.67
N LEU A 73 -20.60 2.16 -2.47
CA LEU A 73 -19.73 3.26 -2.85
C LEU A 73 -19.93 4.52 -1.98
N ASN A 74 -20.80 4.41 -0.98
CA ASN A 74 -21.00 5.38 0.09
C ASN A 74 -21.06 4.65 1.44
N PRO A 75 -19.97 3.97 1.85
CA PRO A 75 -19.97 3.12 3.05
C PRO A 75 -20.23 3.91 4.35
N GLN A 76 -20.16 5.25 4.31
CA GLN A 76 -20.50 6.06 5.48
C GLN A 76 -21.95 5.85 5.95
N ASP A 77 -22.86 5.52 5.03
CA ASP A 77 -24.31 5.42 5.27
C ASP A 77 -24.73 4.08 5.91
N VAL A 78 -23.81 3.11 6.03
CA VAL A 78 -24.07 1.79 6.62
C VAL A 78 -23.28 1.57 7.90
N GLY A 79 -23.87 0.90 8.90
CA GLY A 79 -23.25 0.73 10.23
C GLY A 79 -22.02 -0.17 10.26
N THR A 80 -21.80 -0.94 9.20
CA THR A 80 -20.70 -1.90 9.00
C THR A 80 -19.61 -1.32 8.10
N GLU A 81 -18.57 -2.10 7.83
CA GLU A 81 -17.47 -1.73 6.91
C GLU A 81 -17.96 -1.45 5.49
N TYR A 82 -18.81 -2.33 4.96
CA TYR A 82 -19.58 -2.13 3.73
C TYR A 82 -20.97 -2.75 3.86
N TRP A 83 -21.85 -2.50 2.88
CA TRP A 83 -23.21 -3.03 2.88
C TRP A 83 -23.25 -4.45 2.32
N HIS A 84 -23.71 -5.42 3.12
CA HIS A 84 -23.85 -6.83 2.70
C HIS A 84 -25.16 -7.12 1.96
N GLY A 85 -26.05 -6.12 1.83
CA GLY A 85 -27.39 -6.31 1.33
C GLY A 85 -28.45 -6.25 2.43
N ALA A 86 -29.71 -6.36 2.02
CA ALA A 86 -30.87 -6.39 2.90
C ALA A 86 -32.05 -7.07 2.19
N GLU A 87 -32.93 -7.68 2.98
CA GLU A 87 -34.16 -8.30 2.50
C GLU A 87 -35.39 -7.40 2.76
N GLY A 88 -36.46 -7.64 2.00
CA GLY A 88 -37.76 -7.01 2.19
C GLY A 88 -37.75 -5.49 1.99
N GLN A 89 -36.83 -4.96 1.19
CA GLN A 89 -36.72 -3.53 0.95
C GLN A 89 -37.83 -3.05 0.00
N GLN A 90 -38.25 -1.79 0.16
CA GLN A 90 -39.29 -1.18 -0.66
C GLN A 90 -38.89 0.22 -1.11
N LEU A 91 -39.26 0.60 -2.34
CA LEU A 91 -39.08 1.97 -2.82
C LEU A 91 -40.21 2.89 -2.35
N MET A 92 -41.42 2.33 -2.22
CA MET A 92 -42.61 3.03 -1.76
C MET A 92 -43.09 2.36 -0.47
N ALA A 93 -43.18 3.14 0.60
CA ALA A 93 -43.72 2.67 1.87
C ALA A 93 -45.14 2.12 1.66
N ASP A 94 -45.45 0.99 2.32
CA ASP A 94 -46.74 0.30 2.29
C ASP A 94 -47.17 -0.25 0.91
N GLY A 95 -46.24 -0.34 -0.05
CA GLY A 95 -46.46 -0.98 -1.35
C GLY A 95 -46.50 -2.51 -1.27
N PRO A 96 -47.01 -3.21 -2.30
CA PRO A 96 -46.95 -4.68 -2.38
C PRO A 96 -45.63 -5.19 -2.98
N ASP A 97 -44.79 -4.30 -3.49
CA ASP A 97 -43.57 -4.65 -4.21
C ASP A 97 -42.35 -4.55 -3.29
N PHE A 98 -41.49 -5.56 -3.36
CA PHE A 98 -40.34 -5.74 -2.50
C PHE A 98 -39.12 -6.14 -3.33
N TYR A 99 -37.94 -5.91 -2.78
CA TYR A 99 -36.71 -6.45 -3.34
C TYR A 99 -35.75 -6.88 -2.23
N ASP A 100 -35.04 -7.97 -2.53
CA ASP A 100 -33.94 -8.49 -1.72
C ASP A 100 -32.65 -8.22 -2.47
N VAL A 101 -31.61 -7.78 -1.77
CA VAL A 101 -30.25 -7.64 -2.31
C VAL A 101 -29.28 -8.38 -1.42
N ASN A 102 -28.34 -9.08 -2.04
CA ASN A 102 -27.19 -9.67 -1.39
C ASN A 102 -25.91 -9.23 -2.10
N VAL A 103 -24.90 -8.85 -1.32
CA VAL A 103 -23.60 -8.37 -1.80
C VAL A 103 -22.50 -9.23 -1.17
N THR A 104 -21.72 -9.88 -2.02
CA THR A 104 -20.61 -10.75 -1.59
C THR A 104 -19.31 -10.33 -2.28
N PRO A 105 -18.20 -10.13 -1.55
CA PRO A 105 -16.88 -10.03 -2.17
C PRO A 105 -16.60 -11.25 -3.05
N ASP A 106 -16.00 -11.02 -4.21
CA ASP A 106 -15.54 -12.07 -5.11
C ASP A 106 -14.02 -12.25 -4.91
N ASP A 107 -13.67 -13.20 -4.05
CA ASP A 107 -12.28 -13.53 -3.71
C ASP A 107 -11.74 -14.70 -4.57
N SER A 108 -12.37 -14.99 -5.71
CA SER A 108 -12.00 -16.14 -6.56
C SER A 108 -10.61 -16.02 -7.20
N ASN A 109 -10.12 -14.80 -7.38
CA ASN A 109 -8.76 -14.51 -7.85
C ASN A 109 -8.02 -13.65 -6.81
N PRO A 110 -6.96 -14.17 -6.14
CA PRO A 110 -6.20 -13.41 -5.15
C PRO A 110 -5.43 -12.22 -5.74
N ASN A 111 -5.34 -12.09 -7.07
CA ASN A 111 -4.75 -10.92 -7.73
C ASN A 111 -5.79 -9.86 -8.13
N GLU A 112 -7.08 -10.18 -8.05
CA GLU A 112 -8.19 -9.28 -8.32
C GLU A 112 -8.99 -9.04 -7.03
N HIS A 113 -8.32 -8.46 -6.04
CA HIS A 113 -9.02 -7.98 -4.87
C HIS A 113 -10.02 -6.89 -5.31
N ARG A 114 -11.29 -7.01 -4.85
CA ARG A 114 -12.35 -5.96 -4.85
C ARG A 114 -13.31 -5.97 -6.05
N ASN A 115 -13.59 -7.15 -6.59
CA ASN A 115 -14.85 -7.39 -7.29
C ASN A 115 -15.93 -7.74 -6.26
N TYR A 116 -17.15 -7.27 -6.46
CA TYR A 116 -18.32 -7.61 -5.66
C TYR A 116 -19.37 -8.24 -6.56
N SER A 117 -19.84 -9.42 -6.18
CA SER A 117 -21.00 -10.03 -6.79
C SER A 117 -22.26 -9.54 -6.08
N ILE A 118 -23.18 -8.96 -6.85
CA ILE A 118 -24.44 -8.43 -6.36
C ILE A 118 -25.56 -9.25 -6.99
N THR A 119 -26.40 -9.86 -6.16
CA THR A 119 -27.61 -10.55 -6.61
C THR A 119 -28.83 -9.83 -6.04
N CYS A 120 -29.82 -9.55 -6.87
CA CYS A 120 -31.10 -9.01 -6.43
C CYS A 120 -32.27 -9.87 -6.90
N GLU A 121 -33.30 -9.94 -6.05
CA GLU A 121 -34.60 -10.54 -6.38
C GLU A 121 -35.69 -9.51 -6.07
N ALA A 122 -36.33 -8.98 -7.11
CA ALA A 122 -37.54 -8.17 -6.97
C ALA A 122 -38.77 -9.07 -7.06
N TYR A 123 -39.77 -8.84 -6.20
CA TYR A 123 -41.00 -9.62 -6.16
C TYR A 123 -42.18 -8.82 -5.63
N GLN A 124 -43.40 -9.19 -6.05
CA GLN A 124 -44.62 -8.69 -5.42
C GLN A 124 -45.11 -9.68 -4.37
N SER A 125 -45.47 -9.21 -3.17
CA SER A 125 -46.03 -10.05 -2.11
C SER A 125 -47.56 -10.01 -2.14
N LYS A 126 -48.21 -11.17 -2.23
CA LYS A 126 -49.66 -11.31 -2.01
C LYS A 126 -49.92 -12.42 -1.00
N ASN A 127 -50.63 -12.10 0.07
CA ASN A 127 -50.96 -13.04 1.16
C ASN A 127 -49.72 -13.78 1.72
N GLY A 128 -48.56 -13.12 1.76
CA GLY A 128 -47.30 -13.71 2.24
C GLY A 128 -46.59 -14.61 1.22
N GLN A 129 -47.06 -14.70 -0.02
CA GLN A 129 -46.39 -15.42 -1.10
C GLN A 129 -45.74 -14.45 -2.09
N LYS A 130 -44.52 -14.77 -2.54
CA LYS A 130 -43.85 -14.05 -3.63
C LYS A 130 -44.53 -14.41 -4.97
N VAL A 131 -45.03 -13.41 -5.69
CA VAL A 131 -45.74 -13.56 -6.98
C VAL A 131 -45.15 -12.60 -7.99
N GLY A 132 -44.78 -13.11 -9.17
CA GLY A 132 -44.06 -12.31 -10.17
C GLY A 132 -42.71 -11.87 -9.64
N SER A 133 -41.65 -12.61 -9.97
CA SER A 133 -40.29 -12.27 -9.55
C SER A 133 -39.40 -11.98 -10.74
N SER A 134 -38.45 -11.07 -10.54
CA SER A 134 -37.33 -10.83 -11.43
C SER A 134 -36.04 -10.93 -10.65
N ARG A 135 -35.02 -11.55 -11.23
CA ARG A 135 -33.72 -11.76 -10.61
C ARG A 135 -32.65 -11.21 -11.52
N LEU A 136 -31.78 -10.37 -10.96
CA LEU A 136 -30.61 -9.86 -11.67
C LEU A 136 -29.36 -10.13 -10.86
N SER A 137 -28.25 -10.27 -11.59
CA SER A 137 -26.92 -10.35 -11.02
C SER A 137 -25.99 -9.38 -11.74
N ALA A 138 -25.12 -8.74 -10.99
CA ALA A 138 -24.10 -7.84 -11.53
C ALA A 138 -22.79 -8.03 -10.77
N GLN A 139 -21.68 -7.73 -11.44
CA GLN A 139 -20.39 -7.55 -10.81
C GLN A 139 -20.06 -6.07 -10.73
N LEU A 140 -19.74 -5.60 -9.53
CA LEU A 140 -19.20 -4.26 -9.28
C LEU A 140 -17.70 -4.39 -9.07
N ARG A 141 -16.92 -3.69 -9.89
CA ARG A 141 -15.47 -3.56 -9.74
C ARG A 141 -15.11 -2.15 -9.30
N LEU A 142 -14.26 -2.06 -8.28
CA LEU A 142 -13.61 -0.80 -7.90
C LEU A 142 -12.38 -0.60 -8.78
N ASP A 143 -12.41 0.40 -9.66
CA ASP A 143 -11.34 0.71 -10.61
C ASP A 143 -11.44 2.20 -11.04
N PRO A 144 -10.41 3.03 -10.82
CA PRO A 144 -9.16 2.67 -10.16
C PRO A 144 -9.33 2.45 -8.65
N CYS A 145 -8.58 1.50 -8.10
CA CYS A 145 -8.50 1.22 -6.67
C CYS A 145 -7.05 1.34 -6.18
N VAL A 146 -6.65 2.57 -5.88
CA VAL A 146 -5.27 2.96 -5.64
C VAL A 146 -4.78 2.51 -4.28
N ALA A 147 -3.81 1.61 -4.28
CA ALA A 147 -3.14 1.08 -3.10
C ALA A 147 -1.95 1.94 -2.70
N LEU A 148 -1.24 2.52 -3.67
CA LEU A 148 -0.11 3.39 -3.42
C LEU A 148 -0.22 4.65 -4.27
N TRP A 149 0.03 5.81 -3.66
CA TRP A 149 0.10 7.10 -4.33
C TRP A 149 1.37 7.83 -3.90
N THR A 150 2.19 8.25 -4.87
CA THR A 150 3.44 8.99 -4.61
C THR A 150 3.79 10.04 -5.65
N GLU A 151 4.48 11.10 -5.24
CA GLU A 151 5.03 12.12 -6.15
C GLU A 151 6.50 11.87 -6.52
N ALA A 152 7.14 10.84 -5.97
CA ALA A 152 8.57 10.56 -6.15
C ALA A 152 8.82 9.27 -6.94
N ASP A 153 10.02 9.15 -7.51
CA ASP A 153 10.49 7.91 -8.12
C ASP A 153 10.42 6.76 -7.11
N THR A 154 9.95 5.60 -7.56
CA THR A 154 9.69 4.46 -6.68
C THR A 154 10.26 3.18 -7.26
N LEU A 155 11.00 2.47 -6.42
CA LEU A 155 11.60 1.18 -6.72
C LEU A 155 10.88 0.09 -5.91
N PHE A 156 10.24 -0.84 -6.61
CA PHE A 156 9.69 -2.06 -6.03
C PHE A 156 10.77 -3.13 -5.96
N ARG A 157 11.17 -3.45 -4.73
CA ARG A 157 12.23 -4.41 -4.40
C ARG A 157 11.67 -5.83 -4.29
N PRO A 158 12.53 -6.87 -4.28
CA PRO A 158 12.10 -8.20 -3.86
C PRO A 158 11.34 -8.13 -2.53
N ARG A 159 10.23 -8.88 -2.40
CA ARG A 159 9.36 -8.93 -1.19
C ARG A 159 8.49 -7.68 -0.99
N HIS A 160 8.49 -6.72 -1.92
CA HIS A 160 7.47 -5.67 -1.96
C HIS A 160 6.29 -6.15 -2.79
N ILE A 161 5.10 -6.13 -2.20
CA ILE A 161 3.87 -6.59 -2.84
C ILE A 161 2.81 -5.49 -2.76
N LEU A 162 2.29 -5.10 -3.92
CA LEU A 162 1.17 -4.19 -4.04
C LEU A 162 -0.03 -4.93 -4.60
N TYR A 163 -1.16 -4.86 -3.91
CA TYR A 163 -2.46 -5.27 -4.44
C TYR A 163 -3.31 -4.03 -4.66
N GLY A 164 -3.67 -3.75 -5.91
CA GLY A 164 -4.34 -2.53 -6.32
C GLY A 164 -3.49 -1.63 -7.21
N ASP A 165 -4.09 -0.53 -7.63
CA ASP A 165 -3.46 0.38 -8.58
C ASP A 165 -2.41 1.25 -7.91
N PHE A 166 -1.44 1.69 -8.71
CA PHE A 166 -0.33 2.52 -8.26
C PHE A 166 -0.33 3.82 -9.02
N TYR A 167 -0.35 4.95 -8.31
CA TYR A 167 0.01 6.24 -8.89
C TYR A 167 1.41 6.67 -8.47
N CYS A 168 2.23 7.04 -9.46
CA CYS A 168 3.55 7.61 -9.24
C CYS A 168 3.75 8.79 -10.19
N ALA A 169 4.01 9.99 -9.66
CA ALA A 169 4.37 11.12 -10.51
C ALA A 169 5.78 10.97 -11.12
N GLY A 170 6.65 10.19 -10.47
CA GLY A 170 7.99 9.86 -10.95
C GLY A 170 8.03 8.65 -11.89
N ALA A 171 9.22 8.06 -11.99
CA ALA A 171 9.45 6.78 -12.63
C ALA A 171 9.21 5.62 -11.66
N VAL A 172 8.63 4.54 -12.18
CA VAL A 172 8.45 3.28 -11.46
C VAL A 172 9.42 2.25 -12.03
N GLN A 173 10.18 1.61 -11.14
CA GLN A 173 10.99 0.45 -11.48
C GLN A 173 10.55 -0.73 -10.61
N VAL A 174 10.26 -1.87 -11.24
CA VAL A 174 9.92 -3.12 -10.56
C VAL A 174 11.04 -4.11 -10.82
N LEU A 175 11.72 -4.52 -9.75
CA LEU A 175 12.77 -5.52 -9.79
C LEU A 175 12.20 -6.93 -9.70
N ASP A 176 13.01 -7.92 -10.07
CA ASP A 176 12.65 -9.33 -9.95
C ASP A 176 12.31 -9.67 -8.49
N GLY A 177 11.12 -10.25 -8.28
CA GLY A 177 10.59 -10.56 -6.94
C GLY A 177 9.78 -9.45 -6.27
N GLY A 178 9.75 -8.24 -6.85
CA GLY A 178 8.75 -7.22 -6.53
C GLY A 178 7.48 -7.44 -7.34
N THR A 179 6.30 -7.23 -6.74
CA THR A 179 5.01 -7.52 -7.40
C THR A 179 4.05 -6.35 -7.32
N ILE A 180 3.46 -5.99 -8.46
CA ILE A 180 2.35 -5.04 -8.55
C ILE A 180 1.17 -5.71 -9.24
N ASN A 181 0.12 -5.98 -8.46
CA ASN A 181 -1.15 -6.56 -8.87
C ASN A 181 -2.21 -5.47 -9.07
N GLY A 182 -2.02 -4.64 -10.09
CA GLY A 182 -2.93 -3.56 -10.46
C GLY A 182 -2.37 -2.70 -11.58
N ASP A 183 -3.14 -1.71 -12.01
CA ASP A 183 -2.73 -0.76 -13.05
C ASP A 183 -1.72 0.23 -12.48
N VAL A 184 -0.74 0.64 -13.30
CA VAL A 184 0.29 1.61 -12.89
C VAL A 184 0.13 2.89 -13.68
N PHE A 185 -0.23 3.96 -12.98
CA PHE A 185 -0.36 5.31 -13.50
C PHE A 185 0.95 6.07 -13.24
N SER A 186 1.85 6.10 -14.22
CA SER A 186 3.15 6.76 -14.08
C SER A 186 3.64 7.44 -15.35
N ASN A 187 4.76 8.17 -15.24
CA ASN A 187 5.44 8.77 -16.39
C ASN A 187 6.35 7.76 -17.12
N ALA A 188 6.94 6.83 -16.38
CA ALA A 188 7.75 5.75 -16.90
C ALA A 188 7.57 4.50 -16.03
N LEU A 189 7.61 3.33 -16.66
CA LEU A 189 7.60 2.04 -15.99
C LEU A 189 8.69 1.14 -16.59
N THR A 190 9.58 0.62 -15.75
CA THR A 190 10.56 -0.41 -16.09
C THR A 190 10.27 -1.65 -15.25
N GLY A 191 10.26 -2.84 -15.86
CA GLY A 191 9.89 -4.10 -15.20
C GLY A 191 8.50 -4.59 -15.62
N THR A 192 7.99 -5.60 -14.91
CA THR A 192 6.70 -6.25 -15.23
C THR A 192 5.68 -6.02 -14.13
N VAL A 193 4.43 -5.78 -14.53
CA VAL A 193 3.27 -5.62 -13.63
C VAL A 193 2.11 -6.46 -14.15
N ALA A 194 1.20 -6.87 -13.27
CA ALA A 194 0.05 -7.69 -13.67
C ALA A 194 -1.05 -6.87 -14.38
N GLY A 195 -1.21 -5.59 -14.01
CA GLY A 195 -2.15 -4.68 -14.66
C GLY A 195 -1.55 -3.96 -15.87
N GLN A 196 -2.18 -2.84 -16.25
CA GLN A 196 -1.78 -2.06 -17.41
C GLN A 196 -1.00 -0.80 -17.00
N PRO A 197 0.11 -0.48 -17.70
CA PRO A 197 0.70 0.84 -17.59
C PRO A 197 -0.21 1.88 -18.26
N LYS A 198 -0.50 2.95 -17.53
CA LYS A 198 -1.33 4.07 -17.97
C LYS A 198 -0.59 5.38 -17.72
N PRO A 199 -0.80 6.43 -18.54
CA PRO A 199 -0.27 7.75 -18.27
C PRO A 199 -0.78 8.29 -16.92
N GLY A 200 0.12 8.82 -16.08
CA GLY A 200 -0.25 9.41 -14.78
C GLY A 200 -1.35 10.49 -14.86
N ALA A 201 -1.40 11.24 -15.97
CA ALA A 201 -2.41 12.26 -16.22
C ALA A 201 -3.85 11.73 -16.32
N GLU A 202 -4.06 10.43 -16.57
CA GLU A 202 -5.40 9.83 -16.62
C GLU A 202 -6.04 9.74 -15.23
N LEU A 203 -5.23 9.55 -14.18
CA LEU A 203 -5.73 9.41 -12.81
C LEU A 203 -5.91 10.76 -12.11
N LEU A 204 -5.05 11.74 -12.37
CA LEU A 204 -5.06 13.01 -11.65
C LEU A 204 -6.41 13.76 -11.59
N PRO A 205 -7.23 13.79 -12.67
CA PRO A 205 -8.56 14.39 -12.61
C PRO A 205 -9.55 13.61 -11.73
N LEU A 206 -9.31 12.30 -11.54
CA LEU A 206 -10.15 11.40 -10.75
C LEU A 206 -9.69 11.36 -9.29
N LEU A 207 -8.39 11.35 -9.05
CA LEU A 207 -7.79 11.20 -7.73
C LEU A 207 -6.53 12.07 -7.61
N ALA A 208 -6.72 13.28 -7.10
CA ALA A 208 -5.63 14.15 -6.66
C ALA A 208 -5.19 13.79 -5.22
N TRP A 209 -4.03 14.32 -4.79
CA TRP A 209 -3.62 14.24 -3.39
C TRP A 209 -4.78 14.68 -2.48
N PRO A 210 -5.15 13.89 -1.46
CA PRO A 210 -6.26 14.22 -0.57
C PRO A 210 -6.01 15.58 0.08
N PRO A 211 -6.75 16.63 -0.31
CA PRO A 211 -6.53 17.94 0.27
C PRO A 211 -7.06 17.91 1.71
N VAL A 212 -6.29 18.47 2.64
CA VAL A 212 -6.81 18.79 3.96
C VAL A 212 -7.79 19.97 3.79
N THR A 213 -9.07 19.69 3.61
CA THR A 213 -10.14 20.71 3.50
C THR A 213 -10.91 20.91 4.80
N ARG A 214 -11.41 22.14 4.99
CA ARG A 214 -12.04 22.61 6.23
C ARG A 214 -13.57 22.46 6.25
N THR A 215 -14.14 21.45 5.61
CA THR A 215 -15.54 21.53 5.13
C THR A 215 -16.56 20.62 5.82
N TYR A 216 -16.14 19.63 6.60
CA TYR A 216 -17.07 18.74 7.32
C TYR A 216 -16.69 18.64 8.79
N ALA A 217 -17.64 18.51 9.72
CA ALA A 217 -17.36 18.34 11.15
C ALA A 217 -18.23 17.18 11.65
N SER A 218 -17.62 16.03 11.97
CA SER A 218 -18.33 14.95 12.66
C SER A 218 -18.23 15.18 14.17
N PRO A 219 -19.35 15.47 14.87
CA PRO A 219 -19.35 15.65 16.32
C PRO A 219 -19.14 14.35 17.12
N VAL A 220 -18.91 13.22 16.45
CA VAL A 220 -18.90 11.87 17.05
C VAL A 220 -17.55 11.47 17.65
N TYR A 221 -16.44 12.02 17.16
CA TYR A 221 -15.11 11.54 17.52
C TYR A 221 -14.36 12.54 18.40
N GLY A 222 -14.06 12.14 19.64
CA GLY A 222 -13.17 12.90 20.52
C GLY A 222 -11.70 12.78 20.11
N SER A 223 -10.90 13.77 20.46
CA SER A 223 -9.44 13.76 20.31
C SER A 223 -8.73 13.49 21.64
N TYR A 224 -7.68 12.67 21.63
CA TYR A 224 -6.81 12.37 22.75
C TYR A 224 -5.38 12.89 22.47
N PRO A 225 -4.84 13.81 23.28
CA PRO A 225 -3.49 14.31 23.10
C PRO A 225 -2.44 13.27 23.53
N VAL A 226 -1.39 13.12 22.74
CA VAL A 226 -0.23 12.27 22.99
C VAL A 226 1.01 13.17 23.05
N SER A 227 1.77 13.08 24.13
CA SER A 227 3.03 13.81 24.26
C SER A 227 4.07 13.30 23.26
N PRO A 228 4.89 14.17 22.66
CA PRO A 228 6.06 13.75 21.89
C PRO A 228 6.99 12.84 22.70
N GLY A 229 7.72 11.97 22.01
CA GLY A 229 8.59 10.97 22.62
C GLY A 229 8.15 9.53 22.33
N THR A 230 8.46 8.59 23.22
CA THR A 230 8.13 7.17 23.00
C THR A 230 6.81 6.78 23.66
N LEU A 231 5.88 6.31 22.84
CA LEU A 231 4.66 5.67 23.29
C LEU A 231 4.90 4.16 23.42
N THR A 232 4.80 3.64 24.64
CA THR A 232 4.84 2.21 24.93
C THR A 232 3.54 1.79 25.60
N ASN A 233 2.98 0.65 25.21
CA ASN A 233 1.80 0.04 25.85
C ASN A 233 0.62 1.02 25.99
N THR A 234 -0.17 1.15 24.93
CA THR A 234 -1.45 1.86 24.97
C THR A 234 -2.46 1.02 25.75
N ASP A 235 -2.94 1.54 26.88
CA ASP A 235 -4.04 0.92 27.63
C ASP A 235 -5.28 0.81 26.72
N PRO A 236 -5.74 -0.41 26.37
CA PRO A 236 -6.88 -0.62 25.48
C PRO A 236 -8.23 -0.36 26.18
N THR A 237 -8.24 0.15 27.42
CA THR A 237 -9.47 0.46 28.15
C THR A 237 -10.21 1.66 27.54
N TYR A 238 -11.11 1.33 26.61
CA TYR A 238 -12.32 2.06 26.24
C TYR A 238 -12.18 3.60 26.22
N GLN A 239 -11.44 4.12 25.23
CA GLN A 239 -11.46 5.55 24.97
C GLN A 239 -12.61 5.92 24.03
N ILE A 240 -13.41 6.91 24.45
CA ILE A 240 -14.43 7.56 23.61
C ILE A 240 -13.74 8.35 22.47
N ALA A 241 -12.48 8.74 22.69
CA ALA A 241 -11.65 9.43 21.71
C ALA A 241 -11.14 8.45 20.63
N ARG A 242 -11.31 8.83 19.36
CA ARG A 242 -10.89 8.04 18.19
C ARG A 242 -9.85 8.75 17.33
N VAL A 243 -9.30 9.86 17.82
CA VAL A 243 -8.22 10.61 17.16
C VAL A 243 -7.11 10.86 18.19
N TRP A 244 -5.95 10.24 17.99
CA TRP A 244 -4.75 10.39 18.83
C TRP A 244 -3.87 11.47 18.20
N GLN A 245 -3.56 12.55 18.91
CA GLN A 245 -2.88 13.71 18.34
C GLN A 245 -1.54 13.97 19.04
N CYS A 246 -0.45 13.92 18.30
CA CYS A 246 0.87 14.29 18.79
C CYS A 246 1.37 15.56 18.09
N ALA A 247 1.73 16.57 18.89
CA ALA A 247 2.32 17.83 18.40
C ALA A 247 3.86 17.76 18.49
N GLY A 248 4.47 17.04 17.54
CA GLY A 248 5.91 16.80 17.49
C GLY A 248 6.25 15.38 17.06
N ASP A 249 7.50 15.00 17.24
CA ASP A 249 7.99 13.68 16.84
C ASP A 249 7.52 12.60 17.84
N LEU A 250 7.04 11.48 17.31
CA LEU A 250 6.49 10.37 18.06
C LEU A 250 7.20 9.08 17.68
N THR A 251 7.54 8.27 18.67
CA THR A 251 8.06 6.93 18.49
C THR A 251 7.10 5.90 19.06
N LEU A 252 6.60 4.97 18.25
CA LEU A 252 5.86 3.81 18.76
C LEU A 252 6.87 2.74 19.16
N GLY A 253 6.82 2.29 20.41
CA GLY A 253 7.63 1.15 20.90
C GLY A 253 6.99 -0.20 20.56
N ASN A 254 7.29 -1.22 21.35
CA ASN A 254 6.74 -2.56 21.16
C ASN A 254 5.24 -2.65 21.52
N ASN A 255 4.49 -3.44 20.75
CA ASN A 255 3.11 -3.86 21.04
C ASN A 255 2.15 -2.68 21.30
N VAL A 256 2.29 -1.60 20.53
CA VAL A 256 1.37 -0.46 20.58
C VAL A 256 0.15 -0.77 19.71
N ALA A 257 -1.03 -0.71 20.32
CA ALA A 257 -2.30 -0.88 19.62
C ALA A 257 -3.11 0.42 19.69
N ILE A 258 -3.34 1.05 18.54
CA ILE A 258 -4.16 2.26 18.42
C ILE A 258 -5.44 1.92 17.69
N GLN A 259 -6.58 2.22 18.32
CA GLN A 259 -7.88 2.19 17.66
C GLN A 259 -8.32 3.63 17.36
N GLY A 260 -8.47 3.95 16.08
CA GLY A 260 -8.74 5.29 15.59
C GLY A 260 -7.68 5.81 14.62
N MET A 261 -7.65 7.12 14.46
CA MET A 261 -6.64 7.84 13.69
C MET A 261 -5.48 8.24 14.58
N LEU A 262 -4.25 7.95 14.17
CA LEU A 262 -3.05 8.58 14.72
C LEU A 262 -2.65 9.78 13.85
N LEU A 263 -2.65 10.98 14.43
CA LEU A 263 -2.21 12.22 13.81
C LEU A 263 -0.89 12.68 14.46
N VAL A 264 0.17 12.79 13.67
CA VAL A 264 1.50 13.22 14.12
C VAL A 264 1.92 14.48 13.34
N ASP A 265 2.01 15.60 14.05
CA ASP A 265 2.54 16.88 13.53
C ASP A 265 4.07 16.94 13.63
N GLY A 266 4.72 15.90 13.09
CA GLY A 266 6.15 15.63 13.21
C GLY A 266 6.53 14.35 12.47
N ASN A 267 7.71 13.82 12.78
CA ASN A 267 8.14 12.50 12.31
C ASN A 267 7.48 11.40 13.16
N LEU A 268 7.07 10.31 12.51
CA LEU A 268 6.65 9.09 13.20
C LEU A 268 7.71 8.01 13.01
N THR A 269 8.26 7.52 14.10
CA THR A 269 9.15 6.35 14.09
C THR A 269 8.40 5.16 14.67
N ILE A 270 8.32 4.06 13.95
CA ILE A 270 7.72 2.81 14.45
C ILE A 270 8.87 1.84 14.67
N ARG A 271 9.06 1.45 15.93
CA ARG A 271 10.08 0.48 16.33
C ARG A 271 9.45 -0.62 17.15
N GLY A 272 10.03 -1.82 17.06
CA GLY A 272 9.54 -2.96 17.81
C GLY A 272 8.34 -3.66 17.19
N ASN A 273 7.96 -4.78 17.80
CA ASN A 273 7.16 -5.81 17.15
C ASN A 273 5.67 -5.68 17.48
N THR A 274 4.83 -6.25 16.61
CA THR A 274 3.38 -6.45 16.82
C THR A 274 2.58 -5.15 16.97
N ASN A 275 3.03 -4.08 16.33
CA ASN A 275 2.34 -2.79 16.34
C ASN A 275 1.08 -2.84 15.45
N LEU A 276 -0.05 -2.36 15.98
CA LEU A 276 -1.34 -2.37 15.29
C LEU A 276 -1.99 -0.98 15.33
N LEU A 277 -2.17 -0.37 14.16
CA LEU A 277 -2.91 0.86 14.00
C LEU A 277 -4.18 0.56 13.20
N ARG A 278 -5.33 0.49 13.87
CA ARG A 278 -6.61 0.21 13.22
C ARG A 278 -7.47 1.46 13.17
N ALA A 279 -7.76 1.93 11.97
CA ALA A 279 -8.67 3.04 11.71
C ALA A 279 -10.04 2.79 12.36
N ALA A 280 -10.64 3.88 12.83
CA ALA A 280 -12.06 3.89 13.11
C ALA A 280 -12.85 4.18 11.83
N LYS A 281 -14.14 3.89 11.84
CA LYS A 281 -15.04 4.17 10.71
C LYS A 281 -14.87 5.63 10.24
N ASN A 282 -14.77 5.83 8.93
CA ASN A 282 -14.61 7.12 8.26
C ASN A 282 -13.33 7.91 8.64
N LEU A 283 -12.36 7.30 9.32
CA LEU A 283 -11.07 7.91 9.65
C LEU A 283 -9.93 7.18 8.89
N PRO A 284 -8.82 7.85 8.59
CA PRO A 284 -7.58 7.14 8.26
C PRO A 284 -7.02 6.46 9.51
N ALA A 285 -6.19 5.44 9.32
CA ALA A 285 -5.44 4.86 10.44
C ALA A 285 -4.33 5.81 10.87
N LEU A 286 -3.70 6.48 9.90
CA LEU A 286 -2.49 7.24 10.10
C LEU A 286 -2.45 8.52 9.26
N TYR A 287 -2.03 9.62 9.87
CA TYR A 287 -1.64 10.86 9.19
C TYR A 287 -0.36 11.44 9.81
N VAL A 288 0.71 11.49 9.03
CA VAL A 288 2.04 11.99 9.44
C VAL A 288 2.40 13.20 8.58
N ARG A 289 2.72 14.33 9.21
CA ARG A 289 3.06 15.58 8.48
C ARG A 289 4.51 15.65 7.98
N ARG A 290 5.39 14.80 8.48
CA ARG A 290 6.77 14.67 8.01
C ARG A 290 7.05 13.23 7.60
N ASP A 291 8.19 12.67 7.99
CA ASP A 291 8.61 11.35 7.58
C ASP A 291 8.00 10.26 8.47
N LEU A 292 7.65 9.13 7.85
CA LEU A 292 7.38 7.87 8.55
C LEU A 292 8.63 6.99 8.44
N VAL A 293 9.20 6.62 9.57
CA VAL A 293 10.36 5.73 9.66
C VAL A 293 9.92 4.43 10.32
N VAL A 294 10.04 3.32 9.61
CA VAL A 294 9.80 1.97 10.12
C VAL A 294 11.17 1.33 10.34
N GLU A 295 11.56 1.15 11.60
CA GLU A 295 12.83 0.48 11.97
C GLU A 295 12.69 -1.05 11.81
N ASP A 296 13.54 -1.84 12.46
CA ASP A 296 13.49 -3.30 12.47
C ASP A 296 12.27 -3.82 13.25
N VAL A 297 11.10 -3.70 12.64
CA VAL A 297 9.83 -4.21 13.16
C VAL A 297 9.57 -5.61 12.65
N ASP A 298 8.95 -6.44 13.47
CA ASP A 298 8.25 -7.63 13.02
C ASP A 298 6.75 -7.49 13.27
N ASN A 299 5.95 -7.68 12.21
CA ASN A 299 4.49 -7.66 12.24
C ASN A 299 3.91 -6.27 12.60
N LEU A 300 4.16 -5.30 11.73
CA LEU A 300 3.47 -4.00 11.75
C LEU A 300 2.20 -4.08 10.89
N ARG A 301 1.05 -3.77 11.47
CA ARG A 301 -0.23 -3.71 10.76
C ARG A 301 -0.85 -2.34 10.86
N ILE A 302 -1.04 -1.68 9.72
CA ILE A 302 -1.80 -0.45 9.58
C ILE A 302 -3.08 -0.81 8.81
N GLU A 303 -4.23 -0.75 9.47
CA GLU A 303 -5.52 -1.16 8.92
C GLU A 303 -6.42 0.08 8.74
N GLY A 304 -6.48 0.56 7.51
CA GLY A 304 -7.07 1.81 7.07
C GLY A 304 -6.03 2.70 6.38
N LEU A 305 -6.51 3.72 5.67
CA LEU A 305 -5.67 4.64 4.89
C LEU A 305 -4.52 5.21 5.74
N ALA A 306 -3.31 5.16 5.19
CA ALA A 306 -2.12 5.81 5.74
C ALA A 306 -1.72 6.99 4.85
N VAL A 307 -1.58 8.17 5.45
CA VAL A 307 -1.19 9.40 4.73
C VAL A 307 0.08 9.98 5.34
N VAL A 308 1.08 10.24 4.51
CA VAL A 308 2.40 10.75 4.91
C VAL A 308 2.77 11.92 4.00
N GLU A 309 2.91 13.12 4.56
CA GLU A 309 3.28 14.31 3.77
C GLU A 309 4.80 14.38 3.46
N GLY A 310 5.64 13.68 4.22
CA GLY A 310 7.05 13.49 3.93
C GLY A 310 7.31 12.21 3.12
N GLY A 311 8.45 11.57 3.38
CA GLY A 311 8.79 10.25 2.83
C GLY A 311 8.51 9.10 3.79
N VAL A 312 8.50 7.88 3.27
CA VAL A 312 8.49 6.65 4.07
C VAL A 312 9.85 5.99 3.95
N ARG A 313 10.46 5.65 5.08
CA ARG A 313 11.70 4.85 5.16
C ARG A 313 11.40 3.56 5.88
N VAL A 314 11.77 2.44 5.29
CA VAL A 314 11.56 1.10 5.87
C VAL A 314 12.90 0.41 5.99
N SER A 315 13.25 -0.04 7.20
CA SER A 315 14.47 -0.80 7.41
C SER A 315 14.46 -2.09 6.60
N ALA A 316 15.62 -2.45 6.05
CA ALA A 316 15.82 -3.73 5.39
C ALA A 316 15.63 -4.93 6.34
N GLY A 317 15.71 -4.70 7.65
CA GLY A 317 15.41 -5.69 8.69
C GLY A 317 13.91 -5.80 9.02
N ALA A 318 13.06 -4.93 8.48
CA ALA A 318 11.63 -4.96 8.75
C ALA A 318 10.93 -6.14 8.06
N SER A 319 10.19 -6.93 8.83
CA SER A 319 9.40 -8.08 8.35
C SER A 319 7.90 -7.91 8.61
N ASN A 320 7.08 -8.47 7.71
CA ASN A 320 5.62 -8.48 7.84
C ASN A 320 5.02 -7.07 8.04
N VAL A 321 5.45 -6.08 7.25
CA VAL A 321 4.85 -4.74 7.24
C VAL A 321 3.63 -4.74 6.33
N HIS A 322 2.43 -4.68 6.91
CA HIS A 322 1.16 -4.73 6.18
C HIS A 322 0.40 -3.42 6.31
N ILE A 323 0.09 -2.80 5.18
CA ILE A 323 -0.76 -1.61 5.09
C ILE A 323 -2.02 -1.99 4.31
N LEU A 324 -3.14 -2.10 5.02
CA LEU A 324 -4.46 -2.38 4.46
C LEU A 324 -5.22 -1.06 4.36
N GLY A 325 -5.88 -0.75 3.24
CA GLY A 325 -6.55 0.54 3.02
C GLY A 325 -5.80 1.54 2.14
N GLY A 326 -4.52 1.27 1.83
CA GLY A 326 -3.70 2.07 0.94
C GLY A 326 -2.75 3.05 1.65
N LEU A 327 -1.69 3.43 0.94
CA LEU A 327 -0.61 4.29 1.40
C LEU A 327 -0.45 5.49 0.45
N PHE A 328 -0.57 6.70 0.98
CA PHE A 328 -0.43 7.95 0.24
C PHE A 328 0.76 8.71 0.81
N VAL A 329 1.80 8.91 0.01
CA VAL A 329 3.07 9.52 0.44
C VAL A 329 3.42 10.61 -0.54
N LYS A 330 3.67 11.86 -0.13
CA LYS A 330 4.18 12.84 -1.11
C LYS A 330 5.60 12.50 -1.54
N GLY A 331 6.45 12.15 -0.58
CA GLY A 331 7.79 11.63 -0.84
C GLY A 331 7.79 10.19 -1.38
N GLY A 332 9.00 9.63 -1.51
CA GLY A 332 9.18 8.24 -1.91
C GLY A 332 9.08 7.25 -0.75
N ILE A 333 8.98 5.98 -1.10
CA ILE A 333 9.20 4.86 -0.19
C ILE A 333 10.61 4.34 -0.43
N LEU A 334 11.45 4.40 0.59
CA LEU A 334 12.87 4.05 0.51
C LEU A 334 13.20 2.95 1.50
N GLU A 335 14.12 2.06 1.12
CA GLU A 335 14.70 1.08 2.04
C GLU A 335 15.90 1.70 2.77
N THR A 336 16.10 1.34 4.04
CA THR A 336 17.25 1.77 4.82
C THR A 336 18.03 0.59 5.40
N ALA A 337 19.36 0.69 5.43
CA ALA A 337 20.22 -0.17 6.22
C ALA A 337 20.38 0.44 7.62
N PRO A 338 19.96 -0.26 8.69
CA PRO A 338 19.90 0.30 10.04
C PRO A 338 21.28 0.50 10.67
N ASP A 339 21.44 1.56 11.45
CA ASP A 339 22.59 1.79 12.32
C ASP A 339 22.32 1.23 13.73
N SER A 340 23.11 0.25 14.13
CA SER A 340 23.01 -0.40 15.44
C SER A 340 23.86 0.26 16.54
N ALA A 341 24.64 1.30 16.22
CA ALA A 341 25.47 2.03 17.19
C ALA A 341 24.69 3.05 18.05
N GLY A 342 23.37 3.17 17.86
CA GLY A 342 22.53 4.12 18.59
C GLY A 342 22.73 5.59 18.18
N GLY A 343 23.52 5.85 17.13
CA GLY A 343 23.74 7.17 16.55
C GLY A 343 22.60 7.62 15.61
N HIS A 344 21.63 6.74 15.33
CA HIS A 344 20.53 6.95 14.39
C HIS A 344 21.05 7.41 13.00
N CYS A 345 22.15 6.78 12.56
CA CYS A 345 22.80 7.07 11.28
C CYS A 345 22.38 6.09 10.18
N ASP A 346 21.09 5.75 10.09
CA ASP A 346 20.62 4.81 9.08
C ASP A 346 21.01 5.27 7.68
N CYS A 347 21.45 4.33 6.85
CA CYS A 347 21.74 4.63 5.45
C CYS A 347 20.50 4.37 4.61
N ILE A 348 20.18 5.29 3.70
CA ILE A 348 19.25 5.02 2.59
C ILE A 348 19.97 4.10 1.60
N VAL A 349 19.26 3.05 1.16
CA VAL A 349 19.71 2.12 0.13
C VAL A 349 19.32 2.67 -1.25
N TYR A 350 20.30 2.96 -2.09
CA TYR A 350 20.09 3.45 -3.46
C TYR A 350 20.22 2.30 -4.45
N ASP A 351 19.39 2.36 -5.51
CA ASP A 351 19.20 1.27 -6.47
C ASP A 351 18.85 -0.03 -5.74
N ALA A 352 19.54 -1.15 -5.94
CA ALA A 352 19.21 -2.37 -5.23
C ALA A 352 20.41 -3.30 -5.08
N PRO A 353 21.37 -2.91 -4.22
CA PRO A 353 22.37 -3.86 -3.78
C PRO A 353 21.69 -5.12 -3.22
N THR A 354 22.29 -6.26 -3.49
CA THR A 354 21.68 -7.55 -3.22
C THR A 354 21.98 -7.99 -1.80
N TRP A 355 20.93 -8.13 -0.98
CA TRP A 355 21.03 -8.73 0.35
C TRP A 355 21.44 -10.20 0.25
N ARG A 356 22.49 -10.59 0.97
CA ARG A 356 23.07 -11.93 0.99
C ARG A 356 23.02 -12.52 2.42
N PRO A 357 21.83 -12.94 2.91
CA PRO A 357 21.65 -13.38 4.30
C PRO A 357 22.38 -14.68 4.67
N ASN A 358 22.97 -15.38 3.69
CA ASN A 358 23.73 -16.62 3.90
C ASN A 358 25.24 -16.45 3.67
N ASP A 359 25.70 -15.23 3.37
CA ASP A 359 27.12 -14.88 3.28
C ASP A 359 27.57 -14.14 4.55
N GLY A 360 28.79 -13.60 4.56
CA GLY A 360 29.32 -12.86 5.70
C GLY A 360 29.43 -13.70 6.97
N GLN A 361 29.39 -13.03 8.12
CA GLN A 361 29.27 -13.71 9.41
C GLN A 361 27.81 -14.11 9.70
N GLN A 362 26.86 -13.21 9.41
CA GLN A 362 25.42 -13.38 9.64
C GLN A 362 24.56 -12.86 8.47
N GLY A 363 25.21 -12.41 7.41
CA GLY A 363 24.63 -11.78 6.23
C GLY A 363 25.63 -10.79 5.64
N ALA A 364 25.34 -10.27 4.47
CA ALA A 364 26.15 -9.25 3.82
C ALA A 364 25.31 -8.48 2.79
N LEU A 365 25.84 -7.35 2.34
CA LEU A 365 25.29 -6.62 1.20
C LEU A 365 26.27 -6.65 0.03
N GLU A 366 25.78 -7.09 -1.13
CA GLU A 366 26.54 -7.15 -2.38
C GLU A 366 26.25 -5.94 -3.26
N PHE A 367 27.32 -5.29 -3.73
CA PHE A 367 27.28 -4.14 -4.63
C PHE A 367 27.77 -4.56 -6.03
N ASP A 368 27.04 -4.18 -7.07
CA ASP A 368 27.34 -4.57 -8.44
C ASP A 368 28.41 -3.70 -9.14
N GLY A 369 28.71 -2.52 -8.60
CA GLY A 369 29.62 -1.53 -9.18
C GLY A 369 29.06 -0.73 -10.36
N VAL A 370 27.75 -0.71 -10.56
CA VAL A 370 27.08 0.03 -11.65
C VAL A 370 26.37 1.26 -11.12
N ASN A 371 25.59 1.11 -10.04
CA ASN A 371 24.82 2.18 -9.40
C ASN A 371 24.58 1.98 -7.89
N ASP A 372 24.69 0.74 -7.39
CA ASP A 372 24.44 0.40 -6.00
C ASP A 372 25.32 1.16 -5.00
N HIS A 373 24.70 1.82 -4.03
CA HIS A 373 25.40 2.44 -2.90
C HIS A 373 24.46 2.69 -1.72
N LEU A 374 25.05 2.95 -0.55
CA LEU A 374 24.32 3.42 0.62
C LEU A 374 24.70 4.85 0.95
N ARG A 375 23.77 5.61 1.53
CA ARG A 375 24.04 6.98 1.94
C ARG A 375 23.27 7.39 3.18
N THR A 376 23.95 7.99 4.16
CA THR A 376 23.31 8.60 5.33
C THR A 376 22.77 10.00 5.01
N LEU A 377 21.93 10.54 5.90
CA LEU A 377 21.82 12.00 6.03
C LEU A 377 23.07 12.56 6.73
N ASP A 378 23.28 13.88 6.69
CA ASP A 378 24.34 14.48 7.54
C ASP A 378 24.03 14.22 9.01
N ASN A 379 25.00 13.65 9.71
CA ASN A 379 24.91 13.38 11.14
C ASN A 379 26.23 13.79 11.81
N ALA A 380 26.10 14.59 12.87
CA ALA A 380 27.24 15.10 13.62
C ALA A 380 28.03 14.02 14.36
N SER A 381 27.42 12.86 14.67
CA SER A 381 28.12 11.73 15.31
C SER A 381 29.24 11.16 14.43
N LEU A 382 29.13 11.29 13.10
CA LEU A 382 30.08 10.79 12.11
C LEU A 382 31.16 11.82 11.74
N ARG A 383 31.27 12.93 12.50
CA ARG A 383 32.32 13.93 12.34
C ARG A 383 33.54 13.51 13.16
N LEU A 384 34.61 13.13 12.46
CA LEU A 384 35.86 12.67 13.07
C LEU A 384 36.78 13.86 13.26
N ASP A 385 37.32 14.04 14.46
CA ASP A 385 38.15 15.20 14.79
C ASP A 385 39.65 14.88 14.84
N ASN A 386 40.05 13.70 15.34
CA ASN A 386 41.46 13.26 15.39
C ASN A 386 41.58 11.74 15.39
N ASP A 387 41.39 11.10 16.55
CA ASP A 387 41.53 9.66 16.69
C ASP A 387 40.27 8.97 16.17
N TYR A 388 40.45 7.90 15.40
CA TYR A 388 39.34 7.12 14.91
C TYR A 388 39.77 5.70 14.56
N THR A 389 38.79 4.82 14.45
CA THR A 389 38.97 3.49 13.88
C THR A 389 37.87 3.24 12.85
N ILE A 390 38.23 2.73 11.68
CA ILE A 390 37.30 2.18 10.70
C ILE A 390 37.56 0.68 10.63
N SER A 391 36.51 -0.14 10.72
CA SER A 391 36.58 -1.59 10.64
C SER A 391 35.50 -2.08 9.69
N VAL A 392 35.87 -2.93 8.74
CA VAL A 392 34.93 -3.44 7.73
C VAL A 392 35.33 -4.82 7.26
N TRP A 393 34.36 -5.71 7.09
CA TRP A 393 34.55 -6.98 6.41
C TRP A 393 34.25 -6.83 4.93
N LEU A 394 35.17 -7.29 4.09
CA LEU A 394 35.08 -7.16 2.63
C LEU A 394 35.31 -8.51 1.96
N LYS A 395 34.52 -8.78 0.93
CA LYS A 395 34.82 -9.80 -0.09
C LYS A 395 34.77 -9.11 -1.46
N PRO A 396 35.86 -8.42 -1.86
CA PRO A 396 35.87 -7.61 -3.07
C PRO A 396 35.88 -8.47 -4.33
N ALA A 397 35.26 -7.96 -5.40
CA ALA A 397 35.40 -8.57 -6.72
C ALA A 397 36.86 -8.51 -7.21
N ALA A 398 37.23 -9.42 -8.12
CA ALA A 398 38.58 -9.54 -8.67
C ALA A 398 39.08 -8.28 -9.40
N SER A 399 38.17 -7.38 -9.78
CA SER A 399 38.47 -6.09 -10.38
C SER A 399 37.65 -5.00 -9.71
N GLN A 400 38.25 -3.82 -9.57
CA GLN A 400 37.61 -2.63 -9.02
C GLN A 400 37.81 -1.44 -9.95
N LYS A 401 36.99 -0.40 -9.79
CA LYS A 401 37.26 0.90 -10.41
C LYS A 401 38.46 1.57 -9.73
N ALA A 402 39.14 2.44 -10.47
CA ALA A 402 40.40 3.06 -10.03
C ALA A 402 40.26 3.91 -8.74
N ALA A 403 39.06 4.38 -8.43
CA ALA A 403 38.73 5.14 -7.23
C ALA A 403 37.55 4.53 -6.46
N ALA A 404 37.34 3.20 -6.59
CA ALA A 404 36.26 2.49 -5.92
C ALA A 404 36.31 2.72 -4.40
N ALA A 405 35.32 3.42 -3.86
CA ALA A 405 35.28 3.77 -2.45
C ALA A 405 34.51 2.71 -1.65
N ILE A 406 35.09 2.27 -0.54
CA ILE A 406 34.39 1.44 0.44
C ILE A 406 33.46 2.33 1.27
N LEU A 407 33.97 3.47 1.72
CA LEU A 407 33.19 4.51 2.36
C LEU A 407 33.83 5.89 2.18
N ALA A 408 33.00 6.92 2.11
CA ALA A 408 33.45 8.31 1.94
C ALA A 408 32.54 9.27 2.70
N LYS A 409 33.11 10.07 3.59
CA LYS A 409 32.45 11.19 4.26
C LYS A 409 32.82 12.48 3.56
N THR A 410 31.82 13.30 3.29
CA THR A 410 32.01 14.51 2.49
C THR A 410 31.76 15.80 3.27
N ASP A 411 32.12 16.92 2.65
CA ASP A 411 31.62 18.26 2.96
C ASP A 411 30.13 18.42 2.63
N ALA A 412 29.50 19.47 3.17
CA ALA A 412 28.08 19.76 3.00
C ALA A 412 27.58 19.81 1.53
N VAL A 413 28.46 20.14 0.57
CA VAL A 413 28.11 20.27 -0.86
C VAL A 413 28.70 19.17 -1.74
N SER A 414 29.21 18.09 -1.15
CA SER A 414 29.71 16.91 -1.90
C SER A 414 30.91 17.19 -2.82
N SER A 415 31.64 18.27 -2.57
CA SER A 415 32.75 18.72 -3.41
C SER A 415 34.07 18.02 -3.07
N SER A 416 34.27 17.59 -1.82
CA SER A 416 35.53 16.97 -1.38
C SER A 416 35.34 15.88 -0.32
N ASN A 417 36.15 14.82 -0.41
CA ASN A 417 36.21 13.78 0.61
C ASN A 417 36.90 14.38 1.85
N HIS A 418 36.19 14.43 2.97
CA HIS A 418 36.74 14.83 4.26
C HIS A 418 37.44 13.67 4.95
N TRP A 419 36.91 12.47 4.81
CA TRP A 419 37.68 11.26 5.03
C TRP A 419 37.08 10.12 4.20
N ALA A 420 37.90 9.22 3.68
CA ALA A 420 37.41 8.07 2.91
C ALA A 420 38.36 6.87 3.02
N LEU A 421 37.83 5.67 2.82
CA LEU A 421 38.60 4.47 2.54
C LEU A 421 38.26 4.02 1.12
N GLN A 422 39.22 4.07 0.22
CA GLN A 422 38.99 3.81 -1.21
C GLN A 422 40.20 3.16 -1.88
N PHE A 423 39.98 2.46 -2.98
CA PHE A 423 41.06 2.04 -3.85
C PHE A 423 41.65 3.26 -4.58
N GLY A 424 42.96 3.20 -4.86
CA GLY A 424 43.63 4.08 -5.81
C GLY A 424 43.92 3.37 -7.13
N ALA A 425 44.44 4.11 -8.12
CA ALA A 425 44.69 3.59 -9.47
C ALA A 425 45.61 2.34 -9.50
N GLY A 426 46.47 2.16 -8.49
CA GLY A 426 47.31 0.97 -8.31
C GLY A 426 46.63 -0.22 -7.63
N MET A 427 45.32 -0.18 -7.42
CA MET A 427 44.53 -1.19 -6.68
C MET A 427 45.03 -1.42 -5.25
N GLU A 428 45.58 -0.38 -4.63
CA GLU A 428 45.89 -0.34 -3.20
C GLU A 428 44.82 0.48 -2.48
N LEU A 429 44.44 0.07 -1.27
CA LEU A 429 43.53 0.85 -0.42
C LEU A 429 44.27 2.08 0.15
N PHE A 430 43.58 3.22 0.14
CA PHE A 430 44.02 4.49 0.70
C PHE A 430 43.02 5.00 1.71
N VAL A 431 43.55 5.60 2.77
CA VAL A 431 42.79 6.53 3.60
C VAL A 431 42.96 7.92 2.97
N TYR A 432 41.87 8.53 2.55
CA TYR A 432 41.86 9.89 2.06
C TYR A 432 41.50 10.85 3.20
N HIS A 433 42.22 11.95 3.32
CA HIS A 433 41.89 13.14 4.12
C HIS A 433 41.94 14.37 3.19
N PRO A 434 41.48 15.56 3.60
CA PRO A 434 41.44 16.70 2.69
C PRO A 434 42.82 16.96 2.06
N ASN A 435 42.87 16.86 0.73
CA ASN A 435 44.06 17.11 -0.10
C ASN A 435 45.22 16.10 0.07
N ALA A 436 45.01 14.94 0.69
CA ALA A 436 46.06 13.92 0.82
C ALA A 436 45.51 12.50 0.97
N SER A 437 46.32 11.52 0.54
CA SER A 437 46.01 10.10 0.67
C SER A 437 47.15 9.37 1.36
N TRP A 438 46.82 8.53 2.34
CA TRP A 438 47.76 7.64 3.00
C TRP A 438 47.57 6.20 2.49
N PRO A 439 48.59 5.58 1.85
CA PRO A 439 48.50 4.19 1.40
C PRO A 439 48.52 3.25 2.61
N THR A 440 47.60 2.30 2.63
CA THR A 440 47.44 1.32 3.71
C THR A 440 48.39 0.12 3.62
N GLY A 441 49.07 -0.10 2.50
CA GLY A 441 49.84 -1.33 2.26
C GLY A 441 48.99 -2.57 1.95
N ILE A 442 47.66 -2.41 1.81
CA ILE A 442 46.71 -3.48 1.48
C ILE A 442 46.32 -3.34 0.01
N LYS A 443 46.65 -4.35 -0.80
CA LYS A 443 46.31 -4.37 -2.23
C LYS A 443 45.12 -5.29 -2.49
N LEU A 444 44.37 -5.02 -3.57
CA LEU A 444 43.28 -5.88 -4.01
C LEU A 444 43.74 -7.33 -4.23
N ALA A 445 44.96 -7.52 -4.73
CA ALA A 445 45.56 -8.85 -4.90
C ALA A 445 45.73 -9.62 -3.58
N ASP A 446 45.91 -8.91 -2.45
CA ASP A 446 45.95 -9.54 -1.12
C ASP A 446 44.57 -10.04 -0.68
N MET A 447 43.49 -9.46 -1.22
CA MET A 447 42.08 -9.70 -0.84
C MET A 447 41.29 -10.50 -1.88
N THR A 448 41.92 -11.03 -2.92
CA THR A 448 41.23 -11.77 -4.00
C THR A 448 41.81 -13.17 -4.23
N ALA A 449 42.88 -13.52 -3.53
CA ALA A 449 43.61 -14.77 -3.76
C ALA A 449 42.89 -16.05 -3.27
N ALA A 450 41.96 -15.94 -2.31
CA ALA A 450 41.40 -17.08 -1.60
C ALA A 450 39.85 -17.12 -1.53
N ASP A 451 39.13 -16.31 -2.31
CA ASP A 451 37.66 -16.21 -2.33
C ASP A 451 36.99 -16.26 -0.94
N ARG A 452 37.58 -15.58 0.04
CA ARG A 452 37.11 -15.52 1.43
C ARG A 452 36.80 -14.08 1.85
N TRP A 453 36.24 -13.94 3.04
CA TRP A 453 36.11 -12.65 3.71
C TRP A 453 37.44 -12.17 4.28
N TYR A 454 37.67 -10.87 4.19
CA TYR A 454 38.85 -10.18 4.72
C TYR A 454 38.43 -9.07 5.68
N HIS A 455 39.10 -8.98 6.83
CA HIS A 455 38.84 -7.92 7.80
C HIS A 455 39.83 -6.78 7.63
N VAL A 456 39.37 -5.62 7.16
CA VAL A 456 40.19 -4.41 7.00
C VAL A 456 39.91 -3.47 8.16
N ILE A 457 40.98 -3.08 8.87
CA ILE A 457 40.89 -2.12 9.97
C ILE A 457 41.93 -1.02 9.76
N VAL A 458 41.51 0.22 9.95
CA VAL A 458 42.38 1.40 9.98
C VAL A 458 42.22 2.09 11.33
N VAL A 459 43.33 2.33 12.01
CA VAL A 459 43.38 3.03 13.29
C VAL A 459 44.23 4.29 13.13
N ARG A 460 43.68 5.43 13.55
CA ARG A 460 44.43 6.66 13.76
C ARG A 460 44.53 6.93 15.26
N GLN A 461 45.75 7.04 15.78
CA GLN A 461 46.04 7.40 17.17
C GLN A 461 47.06 8.56 17.19
N GLY A 462 46.59 9.76 17.53
CA GLY A 462 47.30 11.01 17.28
C GLY A 462 47.60 11.15 15.79
N ASN A 463 48.89 11.21 15.46
CA ASN A 463 49.37 11.24 14.07
C ASN A 463 49.84 9.87 13.57
N THR A 464 49.69 8.80 14.34
CA THR A 464 50.12 7.46 13.91
C THR A 464 48.95 6.75 13.23
N MET A 465 49.14 6.38 11.98
CA MET A 465 48.21 5.54 11.21
C MET A 465 48.67 4.09 11.26
N ARG A 466 47.73 3.18 11.51
CA ARG A 466 47.95 1.72 11.45
C ARG A 466 46.85 1.08 10.60
N SER A 467 47.23 0.20 9.69
CA SER A 467 46.30 -0.63 8.91
C SER A 467 46.48 -2.10 9.26
N TYR A 468 45.40 -2.87 9.19
CA TYR A 468 45.39 -4.30 9.50
C TYR A 468 44.57 -5.04 8.44
N LEU A 469 45.00 -6.27 8.12
CA LEU A 469 44.30 -7.20 7.24
C LEU A 469 44.23 -8.55 7.94
N ASP A 470 43.04 -8.97 8.35
CA ASP A 470 42.71 -10.23 9.06
C ASP A 470 43.34 -10.44 10.45
N ASP A 471 44.53 -9.91 10.73
CA ASP A 471 45.29 -10.16 11.96
C ASP A 471 45.48 -8.89 12.83
N GLY A 472 45.94 -9.11 14.06
CA GLY A 472 46.22 -8.04 15.03
C GLY A 472 47.56 -7.34 14.84
N THR A 473 48.32 -7.65 13.79
CA THR A 473 49.61 -7.01 13.49
C THR A 473 49.46 -5.94 12.40
N PRO A 474 50.06 -4.75 12.58
CA PRO A 474 49.93 -3.70 11.56
C PRO A 474 50.57 -4.14 10.25
N ARG A 475 49.79 -4.12 9.16
CA ARG A 475 50.28 -4.24 7.79
C ARG A 475 51.19 -3.07 7.43
N LYS A 476 50.83 -1.88 7.92
CA LYS A 476 51.61 -0.67 7.81
C LYS A 476 51.42 0.19 9.05
N GLU A 477 52.49 0.85 9.47
CA GLU A 477 52.48 1.85 10.53
C GLU A 477 53.35 3.04 10.09
N GLU A 478 52.81 4.26 10.17
CA GLU A 478 53.50 5.47 9.76
C GLU A 478 52.95 6.70 10.47
N THR A 479 53.80 7.70 10.70
CA THR A 479 53.35 9.03 11.12
C THR A 479 52.77 9.79 9.92
N TRP A 480 51.54 10.25 10.05
CA TRP A 480 50.82 11.05 9.07
C TRP A 480 50.09 12.23 9.75
N ASP A 481 50.66 13.42 9.62
CA ASP A 481 50.22 14.64 10.33
C ASP A 481 48.96 15.29 9.73
N ILE A 482 48.32 14.66 8.74
CA ILE A 482 47.10 15.18 8.11
C ILE A 482 45.90 14.50 8.78
N GLY A 483 45.04 15.28 9.42
CA GLY A 483 43.80 14.81 10.06
C GLY A 483 42.60 14.80 9.11
N PRO A 484 41.47 14.18 9.53
CA PRO A 484 40.22 14.21 8.77
C PRO A 484 39.67 15.63 8.66
N GLY A 485 38.84 15.88 7.63
CA GLY A 485 38.07 17.11 7.53
C GLY A 485 36.87 17.14 8.49
N SER A 486 36.14 18.25 8.52
CA SER A 486 34.99 18.45 9.44
C SER A 486 33.86 17.43 9.27
N GLY A 487 33.78 16.78 8.10
CA GLY A 487 32.74 15.82 7.77
C GLY A 487 31.33 16.39 7.94
N ASP A 488 31.04 17.60 7.49
CA ASP A 488 29.71 18.25 7.66
C ASP A 488 28.69 17.94 6.54
N GLY A 489 28.94 16.91 5.73
CA GLY A 489 28.01 16.38 4.74
C GLY A 489 27.51 14.96 5.06
N HIS A 490 27.11 14.20 4.05
CA HIS A 490 26.66 12.81 4.23
C HIS A 490 27.84 11.82 4.27
N LEU A 491 27.57 10.58 4.69
CA LEU A 491 28.46 9.43 4.50
C LEU A 491 27.90 8.56 3.36
N ASN A 492 28.76 8.15 2.44
CA ASN A 492 28.46 7.14 1.43
C ASN A 492 29.20 5.84 1.75
N VAL A 493 28.57 4.72 1.43
CA VAL A 493 29.17 3.38 1.43
C VAL A 493 29.10 2.84 0.00
N ALA A 494 30.17 2.17 -0.44
CA ALA A 494 30.35 1.64 -1.79
C ALA A 494 30.46 2.69 -2.92
N VAL A 495 30.55 3.98 -2.60
CA VAL A 495 30.79 5.06 -3.58
C VAL A 495 31.48 6.27 -2.96
N ASP A 496 32.07 7.13 -3.79
CA ASP A 496 32.72 8.36 -3.34
C ASP A 496 31.72 9.45 -2.90
N ARG A 497 32.22 10.59 -2.41
CA ARG A 497 31.41 11.76 -2.00
C ARG A 497 30.31 12.20 -2.96
N ALA A 498 30.50 12.03 -4.27
CA ALA A 498 29.65 12.61 -5.30
C ALA A 498 28.72 11.57 -5.92
N ALA A 499 28.73 10.34 -5.41
CA ALA A 499 28.09 9.19 -6.02
C ALA A 499 28.51 9.02 -7.50
N ASP A 500 29.80 9.25 -7.81
CA ASP A 500 30.31 9.15 -9.18
C ASP A 500 30.28 7.68 -9.64
N PRO A 501 29.61 7.35 -10.75
CA PRO A 501 29.62 5.99 -11.29
C PRO A 501 31.02 5.44 -11.55
N ALA A 502 32.04 6.27 -11.74
CA ALA A 502 33.44 5.85 -11.88
C ALA A 502 34.12 5.43 -10.56
N CYS A 503 33.48 5.65 -9.43
CA CYS A 503 34.00 5.42 -8.07
C CYS A 503 33.21 4.36 -7.28
N LEU A 504 32.32 3.63 -7.94
CA LEU A 504 31.54 2.55 -7.30
C LEU A 504 32.40 1.33 -6.99
N TYR A 505 32.16 0.75 -5.83
CA TYR A 505 32.73 -0.52 -5.38
C TYR A 505 31.92 -1.70 -5.91
N THR A 506 32.61 -2.81 -6.20
CA THR A 506 31.98 -4.07 -6.61
C THR A 506 32.37 -5.20 -5.64
N GLY A 507 31.40 -5.91 -5.07
CA GLY A 507 31.64 -7.03 -4.15
C GLY A 507 30.83 -6.90 -2.88
N LEU A 508 31.16 -7.71 -1.88
CA LEU A 508 30.38 -7.76 -0.64
C LEU A 508 31.03 -6.95 0.48
N ILE A 509 30.18 -6.32 1.30
CA ILE A 509 30.52 -5.62 2.54
C ILE A 509 29.66 -6.21 3.67
N ASP A 510 30.29 -6.42 4.83
CA ASP A 510 29.65 -6.88 6.07
C ASP A 510 30.25 -6.09 7.25
N ASP A 511 29.46 -5.89 8.30
CA ASP A 511 29.89 -5.43 9.62
C ASP A 511 30.78 -4.17 9.59
N LEU A 512 30.29 -3.12 8.92
CA LEU A 512 30.95 -1.81 8.81
C LEU A 512 30.79 -1.05 10.13
N ARG A 513 31.93 -0.70 10.74
CA ARG A 513 32.01 0.01 12.02
C ARG A 513 32.91 1.23 11.94
N ILE A 514 32.47 2.30 12.59
CA ILE A 514 33.22 3.54 12.76
C ILE A 514 33.31 3.86 14.25
N TYR A 515 34.51 4.13 14.74
CA TYR A 515 34.77 4.55 16.09
C TYR A 515 35.40 5.94 16.10
N ASN A 516 35.01 6.79 17.05
CA ASN A 516 35.60 8.13 17.26
C ASN A 516 36.86 8.11 18.14
N GLN A 517 37.51 6.95 18.28
CA GLN A 517 38.74 6.75 19.03
C GLN A 517 39.60 5.66 18.40
N ALA A 518 40.88 5.66 18.75
CA ALA A 518 41.76 4.52 18.49
C ALA A 518 41.37 3.34 19.41
N VAL A 519 40.97 2.21 18.82
CA VAL A 519 40.62 1.00 19.59
C VAL A 519 41.75 -0.03 19.59
N THR A 520 41.73 -0.94 20.56
CA THR A 520 42.60 -2.12 20.61
C THR A 520 42.14 -3.17 19.60
N MET A 521 43.06 -3.96 19.05
CA MET A 521 42.73 -5.06 18.14
C MET A 521 42.43 -6.36 18.91
N PRO A 522 41.37 -7.11 18.55
CA PRO A 522 40.35 -6.79 17.56
C PRO A 522 39.38 -5.69 18.07
N PRO A 523 38.77 -4.89 17.17
CA PRO A 523 37.83 -3.83 17.52
C PRO A 523 36.68 -4.34 18.41
N PRO A 524 36.45 -3.72 19.58
CA PRO A 524 35.43 -4.19 20.51
C PRO A 524 34.01 -3.80 20.07
N ASN A 525 33.03 -4.60 20.50
CA ASN A 525 31.60 -4.32 20.32
C ASN A 525 31.01 -3.60 21.53
N GLY A 526 29.95 -2.83 21.32
CA GLY A 526 29.16 -2.20 22.39
C GLY A 526 29.93 -1.18 23.24
N VAL A 527 31.00 -0.59 22.69
CA VAL A 527 31.75 0.48 23.35
C VAL A 527 31.16 1.86 23.02
N PRO A 528 31.18 2.83 23.93
CA PRO A 528 30.67 4.18 23.66
C PRO A 528 31.39 4.93 22.53
N SER A 529 32.58 4.48 22.15
CA SER A 529 33.32 5.06 21.03
C SER A 529 32.82 4.58 19.66
N LEU A 530 31.97 3.55 19.61
CA LEU A 530 31.32 3.10 18.38
C LEU A 530 30.21 4.10 18.02
N ILE A 531 30.39 4.81 16.90
CA ILE A 531 29.53 5.92 16.48
C ILE A 531 28.73 5.63 15.21
N GLY A 532 29.04 4.54 14.51
CA GLY A 532 28.25 4.01 13.40
C GLY A 532 28.53 2.52 13.24
N HIS A 533 27.48 1.72 13.12
CA HIS A 533 27.57 0.27 12.94
C HIS A 533 26.44 -0.24 12.04
N TRP A 534 26.76 -0.45 10.77
CA TRP A 534 25.87 -1.11 9.81
C TRP A 534 26.32 -2.56 9.68
N LYS A 535 25.48 -3.48 10.16
CA LYS A 535 25.77 -4.91 10.11
C LYS A 535 25.67 -5.43 8.69
N LEU A 536 24.70 -4.93 7.93
CA LEU A 536 24.42 -5.36 6.56
C LEU A 536 24.03 -6.86 6.50
N ASP A 537 23.44 -7.37 7.58
CA ASP A 537 22.99 -8.76 7.72
C ASP A 537 21.48 -8.94 7.49
N GLU A 538 20.82 -7.89 6.99
CA GLU A 538 19.38 -7.89 6.72
C GLU A 538 19.01 -8.72 5.48
N SER A 539 17.69 -8.96 5.31
CA SER A 539 17.15 -9.78 4.19
C SER A 539 16.36 -8.97 3.16
N GLY A 540 16.36 -7.64 3.29
CA GLY A 540 15.49 -6.74 2.52
C GLY A 540 14.10 -6.61 3.15
N SER A 541 13.58 -5.39 3.06
CA SER A 541 12.32 -4.98 3.66
C SER A 541 11.13 -5.76 3.08
N ASP A 542 10.25 -6.24 3.96
CA ASP A 542 9.05 -6.99 3.61
C ASP A 542 7.81 -6.10 3.76
N VAL A 543 7.28 -5.62 2.64
CA VAL A 543 6.21 -4.62 2.62
C VAL A 543 5.08 -5.10 1.72
N THR A 544 3.91 -5.29 2.32
CA THR A 544 2.67 -5.58 1.60
C THR A 544 1.69 -4.41 1.76
N ILE A 545 1.29 -3.81 0.64
CA ILE A 545 0.31 -2.74 0.61
C ILE A 545 -0.92 -3.22 -0.16
N ILE A 546 -2.08 -3.15 0.48
CA ILE A 546 -3.35 -3.60 -0.07
C ILE A 546 -4.29 -2.40 -0.02
N ALA A 547 -4.78 -1.93 -1.16
CA ALA A 547 -5.91 -1.01 -1.12
C ALA A 547 -7.14 -1.71 -0.51
N GLU A 548 -7.92 -0.97 0.25
CA GLU A 548 -9.24 -1.42 0.68
C GLU A 548 -10.24 -0.30 0.40
N PRO A 549 -11.50 -0.67 0.15
CA PRO A 549 -12.60 0.27 0.09
C PRO A 549 -12.71 1.10 1.38
N ALA A 550 -12.09 2.28 1.45
CA ALA A 550 -12.19 3.15 2.62
C ALA A 550 -12.41 4.62 2.21
N ARG A 551 -13.55 5.19 2.59
CA ARG A 551 -13.76 6.64 2.55
C ARG A 551 -13.28 7.20 3.89
N SER A 552 -11.98 7.40 3.99
CA SER A 552 -11.36 8.01 5.16
C SER A 552 -11.51 9.53 5.09
N ALA A 553 -11.59 10.18 6.24
CA ALA A 553 -11.58 11.62 6.31
C ALA A 553 -10.50 12.14 7.26
N ILE A 554 -9.68 13.05 6.77
CA ILE A 554 -8.49 13.54 7.48
C ILE A 554 -8.91 14.69 8.39
N VAL A 555 -8.52 14.58 9.67
CA VAL A 555 -8.65 15.64 10.68
C VAL A 555 -7.30 16.31 10.88
N THR A 556 -7.26 17.65 10.94
CA THR A 556 -6.05 18.38 11.31
C THR A 556 -6.26 19.28 12.52
N SER A 557 -5.24 19.40 13.36
CA SER A 557 -5.21 20.31 14.51
C SER A 557 -4.86 21.75 14.08
N GLY A 558 -5.47 22.75 14.74
CA GLY A 558 -5.08 24.16 14.58
C GLY A 558 -6.17 25.24 14.55
N SER A 559 -7.46 24.90 14.73
CA SER A 559 -8.58 25.85 14.76
C SER A 559 -9.55 25.47 15.90
N PRO A 560 -10.29 26.42 16.51
CA PRO A 560 -11.37 26.10 17.46
C PRO A 560 -12.44 25.18 16.84
N ASP A 561 -12.51 25.12 15.52
CA ASP A 561 -13.35 24.20 14.75
C ASP A 561 -12.51 23.06 14.16
N GLN A 562 -12.85 21.82 14.52
CA GLN A 562 -12.25 20.61 13.95
C GLN A 562 -12.91 20.32 12.59
N TYR A 563 -12.13 20.39 11.53
CA TYR A 563 -12.64 20.14 10.19
C TYR A 563 -12.09 18.84 9.60
N TRP A 564 -12.95 18.22 8.80
CA TRP A 564 -12.82 16.96 8.11
C TRP A 564 -12.81 17.21 6.61
N SER A 565 -11.97 16.46 5.91
CA SER A 565 -11.97 16.37 4.45
C SER A 565 -12.01 14.92 4.06
N GLN A 566 -12.77 14.57 3.04
CA GLN A 566 -12.68 13.23 2.48
C GLN A 566 -11.28 13.08 1.90
N ALA A 567 -10.53 12.09 2.36
CA ALA A 567 -9.40 11.61 1.60
C ALA A 567 -9.97 11.20 0.24
N ALA A 568 -9.53 11.93 -0.80
CA ALA A 568 -10.10 12.00 -2.14
C ALA A 568 -10.87 10.74 -2.55
N GLY A 569 -12.17 10.90 -2.85
CA GLY A 569 -13.18 9.85 -3.02
C GLY A 569 -12.66 8.51 -3.55
N ALA A 570 -12.20 7.63 -2.65
CA ALA A 570 -11.43 6.41 -2.91
C ALA A 570 -12.19 5.28 -3.63
N PHE A 571 -13.21 5.60 -4.42
CA PHE A 571 -14.14 4.67 -5.01
C PHE A 571 -14.62 5.17 -6.37
N TYR A 572 -13.92 4.77 -7.44
CA TYR A 572 -14.41 4.97 -8.81
C TYR A 572 -14.69 3.63 -9.49
N ARG A 573 -15.67 3.65 -10.40
CA ARG A 573 -16.70 2.60 -10.53
C ARG A 573 -16.77 2.03 -11.95
N SER A 574 -16.79 0.71 -12.08
CA SER A 574 -17.49 0.06 -13.20
C SER A 574 -18.42 -1.05 -12.70
N ILE A 575 -19.65 -1.09 -13.23
CA ILE A 575 -20.57 -2.22 -13.06
C ILE A 575 -20.68 -2.91 -14.41
N ARG A 576 -20.52 -4.24 -14.40
CA ARG A 576 -20.83 -5.10 -15.52
C ARG A 576 -22.01 -5.98 -15.12
N ARG A 577 -23.08 -5.89 -15.92
CA ARG A 577 -24.22 -6.80 -15.81
C ARG A 577 -23.83 -8.11 -16.49
N ASN A 578 -24.08 -9.22 -15.81
CA ASN A 578 -23.83 -10.56 -16.34
C ASN A 578 -24.99 -11.05 -17.18
#